data_AF-A0A925R9M5-F1
#
_entry.id   AF-A0A925R9M5-F1
#
_cell.length_a   1.000
_cell.length_b   1.000
_cell.length_c   1.000
_cell.angle_alpha   90.00
_cell.angle_beta   90.00
_cell.angle_gamma   90.00
#
_symmetry.space_group_name_H-M   'P 1'
#
loop_
_entity.id
_entity.type
_entity.pdbx_description
1 polymer ?
#
loop_
_entity_poly.entity_id
_entity_poly.type
_entity_poly.pdbx_seq_one_letter_code
_entity_poly.pdbx_strand_id
1 'polypeptide(L)' 'MGYFITFEGVEGCGKTTQIRLLAEQLIAHGFVTTLTREPGGCPIADKIRTILLDAENRAMSPMTELMLYAAARAQHVND' A
#
# COMPACT_ATOMS: atom_id res chain seq x y z
N MET A 1 12.64 18.42 -4.83
CA MET A 1 12.19 17.38 -5.79
C MET A 1 12.42 16.04 -5.13
N GLY A 2 11.41 15.16 -5.08
CA GLY A 2 11.49 13.86 -4.40
C GLY A 2 11.33 12.70 -5.38
N TYR A 3 11.67 11.48 -4.93
CA TYR A 3 11.43 10.26 -5.68
C TYR A 3 10.25 9.50 -5.09
N PHE A 4 9.36 8.98 -5.94
CA PHE A 4 8.33 8.04 -5.54
C PHE A 4 8.67 6.68 -6.15
N ILE A 5 8.96 5.71 -5.29
CA ILE A 5 9.46 4.37 -5.65
C ILE A 5 8.41 3.35 -5.22
N THR A 6 7.93 2.53 -6.15
CA THR A 6 7.00 1.43 -5.87
C THR A 6 7.70 0.08 -5.99
N PHE A 7 7.23 -0.89 -5.20
CA PHE A 7 7.67 -2.28 -5.27
C PHE A 7 6.47 -3.15 -5.60
N GLU A 8 6.49 -3.76 -6.78
CA GLU A 8 5.41 -4.61 -7.30
C GLU A 8 5.87 -6.07 -7.42
N GLY A 9 4.91 -6.99 -7.38
CA GLY A 9 5.18 -8.43 -7.49
C GLY A 9 4.12 -9.29 -6.82
N VAL A 10 4.24 -10.61 -6.99
CA VAL A 10 3.29 -11.60 -6.44
C VAL A 10 3.34 -11.68 -4.91
N GLU A 11 2.33 -12.30 -4.31
CA GLU A 11 2.31 -12.54 -2.87
C GLU A 11 3.52 -13.42 -2.45
N GLY A 12 4.08 -13.13 -1.28
CA GLY A 12 5.24 -13.87 -0.76
C GLY A 12 6.58 -13.57 -1.44
N CYS A 13 6.67 -12.75 -2.50
CA CYS A 13 7.92 -12.50 -3.21
C CYS A 13 8.94 -11.59 -2.47
N GLY A 14 8.66 -11.22 -1.22
CA GLY A 14 9.58 -10.45 -0.38
C GLY A 14 9.50 -8.92 -0.48
N LYS A 15 8.47 -8.35 -1.11
CA LYS A 15 8.29 -6.89 -1.27
C LYS A 15 8.48 -6.12 0.03
N THR A 16 7.77 -6.53 1.09
CA THR A 16 7.82 -5.87 2.40
C THR A 16 9.24 -5.87 2.98
N THR A 17 9.98 -6.97 2.82
CA THR A 17 11.37 -7.07 3.25
C THR A 17 12.25 -6.10 2.48
N GLN A 18 12.13 -6.08 1.15
CA GLN A 18 12.97 -5.23 0.29
C GLN A 18 12.68 -3.73 0.48
N ILE A 19 11.40 -3.35 0.62
CA ILE A 19 11.01 -1.97 0.93
C ILE A 19 11.66 -1.51 2.25
N ARG A 20 11.60 -2.34 3.29
CA ARG A 20 12.19 -2.01 4.60
C ARG A 20 13.71 -1.85 4.49
N LEU A 21 14.39 -2.79 3.83
CA LEU A 21 15.84 -2.73 3.64
C LEU A 21 16.27 -1.48 2.86
N LEU A 22 15.56 -1.15 1.77
CA LEU A 22 15.85 0.07 1.02
C LEU A 22 15.63 1.32 1.88
N ALA A 23 14.53 1.39 2.62
CA ALA A 23 14.23 2.55 3.47
C ALA A 23 15.29 2.74 4.55
N GLU A 24 15.71 1.67 5.23
CA GLU A 24 16.80 1.69 6.22
C GLU A 24 18.11 2.20 5.59
N GLN A 25 18.46 1.73 4.38
CA GLN A 25 19.65 2.19 3.67
C GLN A 25 19.56 3.67 3.30
N LEU A 26 18.43 4.15 2.77
CA LEU A 26 18.24 5.55 2.42
C LEU A 26 18.34 6.46 3.65
N ILE A 27 17.71 6.07 4.77
CA ILE A 27 17.81 6.80 6.04
C ILE A 27 19.27 6.85 6.53
N ALA A 28 20.00 5.73 6.45
CA ALA A 28 21.41 5.67 6.84
C ALA A 28 22.32 6.61 6.01
N HIS A 29 21.93 6.91 4.76
CA HIS A 29 22.62 7.86 3.89
C HIS A 29 22.11 9.31 4.04
N GLY A 30 21.26 9.59 5.02
CA GLY A 30 20.77 10.93 5.33
C GLY A 30 19.56 11.38 4.49
N PHE A 31 18.89 10.48 3.77
CA PHE A 31 17.68 10.82 3.03
C PHE A 31 16.44 10.79 3.92
N VAL A 32 15.64 11.85 3.86
CA VAL A 32 14.28 11.85 4.41
C VAL A 32 13.44 10.83 3.64
N THR A 33 13.01 9.78 4.32
CA THR A 33 12.35 8.64 3.69
C THR A 33 11.02 8.35 4.38
N THR A 34 9.94 8.30 3.60
CA THR A 34 8.62 7.89 4.07
C THR A 34 8.30 6.52 3.49
N LEU A 35 7.97 5.58 4.35
CA LEU A 35 7.56 4.23 3.97
C LEU A 35 6.05 4.13 4.05
N THR A 36 5.42 3.66 2.98
CA THR A 36 3.98 3.46 2.93
C THR A 36 3.57 2.23 2.11
N ARG A 37 2.28 1.88 2.08
CA ARG A 37 1.72 0.71 1.38
C ARG A 37 0.33 0.98 0.83
N GLU A 38 -0.03 0.27 -0.23
CA GLU A 38 -1.40 0.19 -0.75
C GLU A 38 -1.84 -1.28 -0.91
N PRO A 39 -3.15 -1.58 -0.78
CA PRO A 39 -4.18 -0.73 -0.19
C PRO A 39 -3.91 -0.58 1.33
N GLY A 40 -4.11 0.61 1.87
CA GLY A 40 -3.78 0.95 3.26
C GLY A 40 -2.97 2.24 3.37
N GLY A 41 -2.22 2.40 4.45
CA GLY A 41 -1.30 3.53 4.66
C GLY A 41 -1.88 4.69 5.47
N CYS A 42 -3.20 4.76 5.61
CA CYS A 42 -3.90 5.65 6.53
C CYS A 42 -5.10 4.94 7.20
N PRO A 43 -5.69 5.48 8.29
CA PRO A 43 -6.73 4.78 9.05
C PRO A 43 -7.96 4.36 8.24
N ILE A 44 -8.41 5.19 7.30
CA ILE A 44 -9.57 4.87 6.45
C ILE A 44 -9.17 3.86 5.36
N ALA A 45 -8.03 4.04 4.69
CA ALA A 45 -7.54 3.10 3.69
C ALA A 45 -7.26 1.70 4.27
N ASP A 46 -6.80 1.62 5.53
CA ASP A 46 -6.60 0.35 6.24
C ASP A 46 -7.94 -0.35 6.56
N LYS A 47 -9.02 0.39 6.81
CA LYS A 47 -10.37 -0.22 6.92
C LYS A 47 -10.85 -0.79 5.58
N ILE A 48 -10.62 -0.07 4.49
CA ILE A 48 -10.95 -0.54 3.14
C ILE A 48 -10.13 -1.79 2.79
N ARG A 49 -8.84 -1.81 3.15
CA ARG A 49 -7.96 -2.98 3.00
C ARG A 49 -8.55 -4.22 3.67
N THR A 50 -9.11 -4.10 4.87
CA THR A 50 -9.74 -5.24 5.55
C THR A 50 -10.88 -5.83 4.73
N ILE A 51 -11.71 -5.00 4.10
CA ILE A 51 -12.79 -5.45 3.23
C ILE A 51 -12.25 -6.16 1.98
N LEU A 52 -11.22 -5.58 1.35
CA LEU A 52 -10.59 -6.13 0.14
C LEU A 52 -9.90 -7.48 0.37
N LEU A 53 -9.34 -7.72 1.56
CA LEU A 53 -8.57 -8.93 1.87
C LEU A 53 -9.38 -10.00 2.61
N ASP A 54 -10.64 -9.72 2.94
CA ASP A 54 -11.51 -10.68 3.60
C ASP A 54 -12.03 -11.72 2.59
N ALA A 55 -11.55 -12.96 2.76
CA ALA A 55 -11.88 -14.10 1.90
C ALA A 55 -13.37 -14.52 1.96
N GLU A 56 -14.14 -14.02 2.93
CA GLU A 56 -15.58 -14.25 3.01
C GLU A 56 -16.37 -13.35 2.05
N ASN A 57 -15.78 -12.27 1.52
CA ASN A 57 -16.43 -11.34 0.57
C ASN A 57 -16.51 -11.89 -0.87
N ARG A 58 -16.90 -13.15 -1.03
CA ARG A 58 -16.90 -13.88 -2.32
C ARG A 58 -17.91 -13.37 -3.36
N ALA A 59 -18.90 -12.60 -2.92
CA ALA A 59 -19.94 -12.03 -3.79
C ALA A 59 -19.63 -10.60 -4.27
N MET A 60 -18.45 -10.06 -3.94
CA MET A 60 -18.07 -8.71 -4.37
C MET A 60 -17.94 -8.65 -5.89
N SER A 61 -18.59 -7.64 -6.50
CA SER A 61 -18.44 -7.44 -7.94
C SER A 61 -17.04 -6.92 -8.27
N PRO A 62 -16.46 -7.26 -9.44
CA PRO A 62 -15.15 -6.75 -9.84
C PRO A 62 -15.08 -5.21 -9.89
N MET A 63 -16.18 -4.56 -10.25
CA MET A 63 -16.25 -3.08 -10.24
C MET A 63 -16.25 -2.51 -8.82
N THR A 64 -16.90 -3.17 -7.87
CA THR A 64 -16.85 -2.78 -6.46
C THR A 64 -15.43 -2.89 -5.92
N GLU A 65 -14.74 -4.00 -6.19
CA GLU A 65 -13.35 -4.22 -5.78
C GLU A 65 -12.44 -3.11 -6.34
N LEU A 66 -12.51 -2.84 -7.65
CA LEU A 66 -11.74 -1.79 -8.30
C LEU A 66 -11.98 -0.41 -7.67
N MET A 67 -13.24 -0.07 -7.39
CA MET A 67 -13.60 1.22 -6.79
C MET A 67 -13.14 1.33 -5.34
N LEU A 68 -13.12 0.24 -4.59
CA LEU A 68 -12.56 0.22 -3.23
C LEU A 68 -11.05 0.44 -3.25
N TYR A 69 -10.31 -0.18 -4.19
CA TYR A 69 -8.89 0.13 -4.40
C TYR A 69 -8.67 1.60 -4.73
N ALA A 70 -9.48 2.17 -5.64
CA ALA A 70 -9.39 3.58 -6.00
C ALA A 70 -9.71 4.51 -4.82
N ALA A 71 -10.73 4.18 -4.02
CA ALA A 71 -11.11 4.94 -2.82
C ALA A 71 -10.02 4.89 -1.74
N ALA A 72 -9.41 3.72 -1.50
CA ALA A 72 -8.31 3.57 -0.54
C ALA A 72 -7.12 4.42 -0.95
N ARG A 73 -6.73 4.41 -2.24
CA ARG A 73 -5.66 5.25 -2.77
C ARG A 73 -5.98 6.74 -2.66
N ALA A 74 -7.20 7.14 -3.05
CA ALA A 74 -7.62 8.53 -2.98
C ALA A 74 -7.53 9.05 -1.54
N GLN A 75 -7.97 8.26 -0.56
CA GLN A 75 -7.85 8.66 0.85
C GLN A 75 -6.39 8.75 1.30
N HIS A 76 -5.58 7.76 0.97
CA HIS A 76 -4.18 7.69 1.38
C HIS A 76 -3.34 8.87 0.88
N VAL A 77 -3.64 9.41 -0.30
CA VAL A 77 -2.93 10.59 -0.84
C VAL A 77 -3.37 11.90 -0.17
N ASN A 78 -4.54 11.94 0.46
CA ASN A 78 -5.14 13.15 1.03
C ASN A 78 -5.07 13.24 2.57
N ASP A 79 -4.56 12.20 3.25
CA ASP A 79 -4.30 12.16 4.70
C ASP A 79 -2.79 12.18 4.99
#